data_AF-A0A503E1B1-F1
#
_entry.id   AF-A0A503E1B1-F1
#
_cell.length_a   1.000
_cell.length_b   1.000
_cell.length_c   1.000
_cell.angle_alpha   90.00
_cell.angle_beta   90.00
_cell.angle_gamma   90.00
#
_symmetry.space_group_name_H-M   'P 1'
#
loop_
_entity.id
_entity.type
_entity.pdbx_description
1 polymer ?
#
loop_
_entity_poly.entity_id
_entity_poly.type
_entity_poly.pdbx_seq_one_letter_code
_entity_poly.pdbx_strand_id
1 'polypeptide(L)'
;MTADPFVLLGTAFHTPERGRLEVLEEHLFCVDAQGRIAEILAPGHPEYTATISDARRAGRLVELGEGQFLLPGLVDLHIHAPQWPQMGKALDVPLEVWLRKYTFPLEARYADLDYARAVYADLVDNLLANGTTTALYFATVHVSASVALAETCLEKGQRALVGKVVMDDPEQCPPFYRDADAASAVSDTRRFIEAVMSLDPGERPLVQPVITPRFIPSCTHAALQGLGELAEEFGCHVQTHCSESDWAKQFVEARFGQTDAASLDGFGLLTRHTILAHSNFIDGQDMDLIKEKGAGVAHCPLSNVYFANAVFPLREALDRHMHVGLGTDISGGYSPSLFDGCRNALSASRTLQSGVHAGLPAKERGAPGEPITHQEAFWLATAGGAEALDLPTGSFRVGHEFDALLIDTKASASNIHVNGADDTLDDVFQKIVLNAARANIATVWVGGRPVVGCS
;
A
#
# COMPACT_ATOMS: atom_id res chain seq x y z
N MET A 1 -9.23 17.95 9.96
CA MET A 1 -10.54 17.67 10.60
C MET A 1 -10.28 17.15 12.02
N THR A 2 -11.16 17.43 13.00
CA THR A 2 -10.99 16.98 14.40
C THR A 2 -11.79 15.69 14.64
N ALA A 3 -11.19 14.69 15.27
CA ALA A 3 -11.88 13.48 15.73
C ALA A 3 -12.40 13.70 17.17
N ASP A 4 -13.46 13.00 17.56
CA ASP A 4 -13.87 12.96 18.96
C ASP A 4 -12.85 12.12 19.75
N PRO A 5 -12.23 12.65 20.82
CA PRO A 5 -11.23 11.90 21.58
C PRO A 5 -11.87 10.71 22.29
N PHE A 6 -11.22 9.55 22.28
CA PHE A 6 -11.71 8.34 22.92
C PHE A 6 -10.59 7.55 23.57
N VAL A 7 -10.96 6.60 24.42
CA VAL A 7 -10.03 5.61 24.98
C VAL A 7 -10.53 4.24 24.54
N LEU A 8 -9.66 3.46 23.89
CA LEU A 8 -9.96 2.08 23.53
C LEU A 8 -9.28 1.13 24.51
N LEU A 9 -10.04 0.22 25.10
CA LEU A 9 -9.57 -0.86 25.96
C LEU A 9 -9.66 -2.18 25.20
N GLY A 10 -8.54 -2.88 25.04
CA GLY A 10 -8.54 -4.22 24.46
C GLY A 10 -7.14 -4.80 24.21
N THR A 11 -7.11 -5.96 23.57
CA THR A 11 -5.87 -6.61 23.16
C THR A 11 -5.52 -6.22 21.74
N ALA A 12 -4.28 -5.78 21.51
CA ALA A 12 -3.79 -5.39 20.20
C ALA A 12 -2.62 -6.25 19.73
N PHE A 13 -2.55 -6.50 18.43
CA PHE A 13 -1.41 -7.10 17.74
C PHE A 13 -0.81 -6.06 16.79
N HIS A 14 0.49 -5.80 16.91
CA HIS A 14 1.21 -5.03 15.91
C HIS A 14 2.65 -5.52 15.74
N THR A 15 3.22 -5.23 14.58
CA THR A 15 4.63 -5.49 14.29
C THR A 15 5.32 -4.16 14.06
N PRO A 16 5.73 -3.44 15.11
CA PRO A 16 6.29 -2.09 14.99
C PRO A 16 7.70 -2.09 14.37
N GLU A 17 8.37 -3.25 14.36
CA GLU A 17 9.69 -3.47 13.79
C GLU A 17 9.66 -4.80 13.02
N ARG A 18 10.50 -4.92 11.97
CA ARG A 18 10.60 -6.13 11.16
C ARG A 18 10.82 -7.38 12.03
N GLY A 19 9.93 -8.36 11.87
CA GLY A 19 10.02 -9.67 12.53
C GLY A 19 9.65 -9.68 14.01
N ARG A 20 9.27 -8.54 14.61
CA ARG A 20 8.92 -8.43 16.02
C ARG A 20 7.42 -8.23 16.18
N LEU A 21 6.72 -9.24 16.71
CA LEU A 21 5.34 -9.09 17.18
C LEU A 21 5.36 -8.53 18.60
N GLU A 22 4.58 -7.48 18.83
CA GLU A 22 4.21 -7.03 20.15
C GLU A 22 2.72 -7.32 20.38
N VAL A 23 2.42 -7.95 21.52
CA VAL A 23 1.07 -8.27 21.95
C VAL A 23 0.75 -7.38 23.15
N LEU A 24 -0.17 -6.43 22.96
CA LEU A 24 -0.55 -5.45 23.98
C LEU A 24 -1.85 -5.92 24.63
N GLU A 25 -1.75 -6.84 25.59
CA GLU A 25 -2.89 -7.45 26.29
C GLU A 25 -3.58 -6.45 27.22
N GLU A 26 -4.90 -6.26 27.04
CA GLU A 26 -5.71 -5.36 27.86
C GLU A 26 -5.09 -3.96 28.02
N HIS A 27 -4.57 -3.36 26.95
CA HIS A 27 -4.01 -2.01 27.01
C HIS A 27 -5.09 -0.96 26.77
N LEU A 28 -4.85 0.25 27.28
CA LEU A 28 -5.61 1.45 26.94
C LEU A 28 -4.88 2.23 25.85
N PHE A 29 -5.58 2.59 24.79
CA PHE A 29 -5.12 3.47 23.71
C PHE A 29 -5.88 4.78 23.82
N CYS A 30 -5.24 5.82 24.32
CA CYS A 30 -5.83 7.15 24.48
C CYS A 30 -5.66 7.95 23.18
N VAL A 31 -6.75 8.20 22.45
CA VAL A 31 -6.74 8.91 21.17
C VAL A 31 -7.22 10.35 21.38
N ASP A 32 -6.41 11.31 20.94
CA ASP A 32 -6.68 12.75 21.07
C ASP A 32 -7.64 13.29 19.99
N ALA A 33 -7.97 14.57 20.09
CA ALA A 33 -8.87 15.23 19.13
C ALA A 33 -8.25 15.45 17.74
N GLN A 34 -6.94 15.24 17.60
CA GLN A 34 -6.22 15.24 16.33
C GLN A 34 -6.15 13.83 15.71
N GLY A 35 -6.76 12.83 16.36
CA GLY A 35 -6.77 11.46 15.87
C GLY A 35 -5.48 10.70 16.15
N ARG A 36 -4.66 11.15 17.09
CA ARG A 36 -3.37 10.53 17.42
C ARG A 36 -3.42 9.78 18.73
N ILE A 37 -2.57 8.77 18.83
CA ILE A 37 -2.33 8.04 20.06
C ILE A 37 -1.53 8.95 20.99
N ALA A 38 -2.19 9.54 21.97
CA ALA A 38 -1.56 10.39 22.97
C ALA A 38 -0.82 9.55 24.02
N GLU A 39 -1.42 8.42 24.43
CA GLU A 39 -0.87 7.53 25.45
C GLU A 39 -1.26 6.09 25.18
N ILE A 40 -0.40 5.16 25.61
CA ILE A 40 -0.69 3.73 25.68
C ILE A 40 -0.41 3.27 27.11
N LEU A 41 -1.43 2.80 27.82
CA LEU A 41 -1.32 2.41 29.23
C LEU A 41 -1.50 0.90 29.38
N ALA A 42 -0.47 0.23 29.89
CA ALA A 42 -0.51 -1.19 30.23
C ALA A 42 -1.29 -1.44 31.54
N PRO A 43 -1.86 -2.65 31.74
CA PRO A 43 -2.36 -3.07 33.04
C PRO A 43 -1.32 -2.85 34.14
N GLY A 44 -1.74 -2.23 35.25
CA GLY A 44 -0.86 -1.89 36.37
C GLY A 44 -0.22 -0.50 36.30
N HIS A 45 -0.38 0.25 35.19
CA HIS A 45 -0.02 1.67 35.17
C HIS A 45 -0.83 2.45 36.23
N PRO A 46 -0.24 3.40 36.98
CA PRO A 46 -0.93 4.11 38.08
C PRO A 46 -2.25 4.78 37.67
N GLU A 47 -2.33 5.25 36.43
CA GLU A 47 -3.51 5.96 35.91
C GLU A 47 -4.53 5.03 35.23
N TYR A 48 -4.19 3.76 35.01
CA TYR A 48 -4.99 2.82 34.21
C TYR A 48 -6.48 2.77 34.63
N THR A 49 -6.75 2.52 35.91
CA THR A 49 -8.13 2.42 36.43
C THR A 49 -8.85 3.78 36.43
N ALA A 50 -8.14 4.87 36.65
CA ALA A 50 -8.70 6.22 36.63
C ALA A 50 -9.12 6.60 35.21
N THR A 51 -8.25 6.35 34.23
CA THR A 51 -8.50 6.59 32.80
C THR A 51 -9.72 5.83 32.30
N ILE A 52 -9.87 4.55 32.65
CA ILE A 52 -11.09 3.76 32.34
C ILE A 52 -12.34 4.41 32.94
N SER A 53 -12.28 4.75 34.24
CA SER A 53 -13.43 5.29 34.96
C SER A 53 -13.88 6.63 34.40
N ASP A 54 -12.94 7.49 34.02
CA ASP A 54 -13.20 8.81 33.48
C ASP A 54 -13.67 8.75 32.02
N ALA A 55 -13.05 7.90 31.19
CA ALA A 55 -13.52 7.66 29.82
C ALA A 55 -14.94 7.08 29.81
N ARG A 56 -15.24 6.12 30.69
CA ARG A 56 -16.58 5.52 30.81
C ARG A 56 -17.62 6.54 31.25
N ARG A 57 -17.31 7.36 32.27
CA ARG A 57 -18.19 8.43 32.75
C ARG A 57 -18.48 9.48 31.67
N ALA A 58 -17.49 9.75 30.82
CA ALA A 58 -17.60 10.68 29.71
C ALA A 58 -18.26 10.08 28.45
N GLY A 59 -18.59 8.78 28.44
CA GLY A 59 -19.13 8.10 27.25
C GLY A 59 -18.11 7.96 26.10
N ARG A 60 -16.81 7.99 26.41
CA ARG A 60 -15.70 7.97 25.45
C ARG A 60 -14.85 6.69 25.53
N LEU A 61 -15.30 5.69 26.29
CA LEU A 61 -14.63 4.40 26.41
C LEU A 61 -15.19 3.43 25.36
N VAL A 62 -14.31 2.86 24.54
CA VAL A 62 -14.58 1.77 23.60
C VAL A 62 -13.95 0.51 24.18
N GLU A 63 -14.75 -0.50 24.53
CA GLU A 63 -14.28 -1.76 25.11
C GLU A 63 -14.39 -2.88 24.07
N LEU A 64 -13.28 -3.55 23.77
CA LEU A 64 -13.30 -4.70 22.86
C LEU A 64 -13.91 -5.92 23.56
N GLY A 65 -14.79 -6.61 22.84
CA GLY A 65 -15.43 -7.83 23.29
C GLY A 65 -14.55 -9.08 23.17
N GLU A 66 -15.06 -10.19 23.69
CA GLU A 66 -14.37 -11.48 23.59
C GLU A 66 -14.21 -11.92 22.13
N GLY A 67 -12.98 -12.26 21.72
CA GLY A 67 -12.66 -12.63 20.34
C GLY A 67 -12.44 -11.43 19.41
N GLN A 68 -12.45 -10.21 19.95
CA GLN A 68 -12.12 -9.00 19.22
C GLN A 68 -10.69 -8.54 19.52
N PHE A 69 -9.97 -8.14 18.47
CA PHE A 69 -8.58 -7.72 18.55
C PHE A 69 -8.33 -6.46 17.72
N LEU A 70 -7.43 -5.61 18.19
CA LEU A 70 -7.01 -4.40 17.48
C LEU A 70 -5.75 -4.67 16.65
N LEU A 71 -5.77 -4.29 15.37
CA LEU A 71 -4.63 -4.34 14.46
C LEU A 71 -4.38 -2.95 13.87
N PRO A 72 -3.14 -2.56 13.51
CA PRO A 72 -2.92 -1.35 12.72
C PRO A 72 -3.67 -1.41 11.38
N GLY A 73 -4.06 -0.25 10.89
CA GLY A 73 -4.60 -0.10 9.54
C GLY A 73 -3.60 -0.57 8.48
N LEU A 74 -4.12 -1.18 7.42
CA LEU A 74 -3.28 -1.69 6.33
C LEU A 74 -2.84 -0.54 5.40
N VAL A 75 -1.62 -0.64 4.90
CA VAL A 75 -0.97 0.35 4.03
C VAL A 75 -0.64 -0.29 2.70
N ASP A 76 -1.40 0.06 1.67
CA ASP A 76 -1.22 -0.44 0.31
C ASP A 76 -0.38 0.54 -0.52
N LEU A 77 0.82 0.09 -0.88
CA LEU A 77 1.80 0.90 -1.60
C LEU A 77 1.58 0.94 -3.12
N HIS A 78 0.65 0.16 -3.68
CA HIS A 78 0.45 0.17 -5.12
C HIS A 78 -0.93 -0.32 -5.54
N ILE A 79 -1.75 0.59 -6.07
CA ILE A 79 -3.08 0.29 -6.60
C ILE A 79 -3.34 1.10 -7.88
N HIS A 80 -3.81 0.48 -8.97
CA HIS A 80 -4.39 1.24 -10.09
C HIS A 80 -5.89 1.40 -9.86
N ALA A 81 -6.25 2.56 -9.31
CA ALA A 81 -7.64 2.91 -9.07
C ALA A 81 -8.56 2.74 -10.30
N PRO A 82 -8.17 3.16 -11.53
CA PRO A 82 -9.08 3.08 -12.66
C PRO A 82 -9.37 1.64 -13.13
N GLN A 83 -8.58 0.68 -12.67
CA GLN A 83 -8.65 -0.71 -13.10
C GLN A 83 -9.55 -1.57 -12.21
N TRP A 84 -10.13 -1.01 -11.14
CA TRP A 84 -11.09 -1.70 -10.28
C TRP A 84 -12.18 -2.51 -11.04
N PRO A 85 -12.82 -1.97 -12.11
CA PRO A 85 -13.82 -2.71 -12.88
C PRO A 85 -13.30 -3.93 -13.66
N GLN A 86 -11.98 -4.06 -13.80
CA GLN A 86 -11.30 -5.13 -14.53
C GLN A 86 -10.73 -6.21 -13.58
N MET A 87 -10.78 -6.00 -12.27
CA MET A 87 -10.22 -6.94 -11.28
C MET A 87 -10.68 -8.39 -11.55
N GLY A 88 -9.71 -9.30 -11.69
CA GLY A 88 -9.95 -10.72 -11.97
C GLY A 88 -10.19 -11.09 -13.44
N LYS A 89 -10.00 -10.18 -14.39
CA LYS A 89 -10.25 -10.43 -15.82
C LYS A 89 -8.95 -10.62 -16.62
N ALA A 90 -8.93 -11.70 -17.41
CA ALA A 90 -7.90 -11.99 -18.43
C ALA A 90 -6.46 -12.04 -17.91
N LEU A 91 -6.25 -12.64 -16.73
CA LEU A 91 -4.92 -12.81 -16.11
C LEU A 91 -4.08 -13.92 -16.76
N ASP A 92 -4.58 -14.52 -17.84
CA ASP A 92 -3.98 -15.63 -18.58
C ASP A 92 -3.21 -15.17 -19.84
N VAL A 93 -3.19 -13.88 -20.14
CA VAL A 93 -2.48 -13.30 -21.30
C VAL A 93 -1.24 -12.52 -20.85
N PRO A 94 -0.21 -12.37 -21.71
CA PRO A 94 0.96 -11.54 -21.40
C PRO A 94 0.62 -10.10 -21.05
N LEU A 95 1.44 -9.46 -20.20
CA LEU A 95 1.19 -8.11 -19.67
C LEU A 95 0.94 -7.08 -20.76
N GLU A 96 1.74 -7.07 -21.82
CA GLU A 96 1.61 -6.12 -22.93
C GLU A 96 0.30 -6.30 -23.72
N VAL A 97 -0.19 -7.54 -23.81
CA VAL A 97 -1.49 -7.86 -24.41
C VAL A 97 -2.61 -7.40 -23.50
N TRP A 98 -2.47 -7.65 -22.19
CA TRP A 98 -3.44 -7.27 -21.18
C TRP A 98 -3.64 -5.75 -21.14
N LEU A 99 -2.54 -4.99 -21.09
CA LEU A 99 -2.54 -3.53 -21.11
C LEU A 99 -3.26 -2.97 -22.32
N ARG A 100 -2.92 -3.46 -23.53
CA ARG A 100 -3.48 -2.94 -24.80
C ARG A 100 -4.95 -3.30 -24.99
N LYS A 101 -5.36 -4.51 -24.60
CA LYS A 101 -6.71 -5.03 -24.90
C LYS A 101 -7.75 -4.68 -23.85
N TYR A 102 -7.35 -4.57 -22.58
CA TYR A 102 -8.29 -4.40 -21.47
C TYR A 102 -8.04 -3.10 -20.71
N THR A 103 -6.79 -2.83 -20.32
CA THR A 103 -6.46 -1.73 -19.42
C THR A 103 -6.59 -0.35 -20.07
N PHE A 104 -5.88 -0.06 -21.16
CA PHE A 104 -5.94 1.28 -21.78
C PHE A 104 -7.34 1.67 -22.27
N PRO A 105 -8.14 0.78 -22.90
CA PRO A 105 -9.53 1.12 -23.24
C PRO A 105 -10.40 1.41 -22.02
N LEU A 106 -10.17 0.76 -20.88
CA LEU A 106 -10.88 1.03 -19.65
C LEU A 106 -10.47 2.37 -19.04
N GLU A 107 -9.16 2.61 -18.89
CA GLU A 107 -8.64 3.84 -18.31
C GLU A 107 -9.01 5.08 -19.16
N ALA A 108 -9.11 4.95 -20.49
CA ALA A 108 -9.56 6.02 -21.38
C ALA A 108 -11.00 6.51 -21.08
N ARG A 109 -11.85 5.66 -20.49
CA ARG A 109 -13.24 6.03 -20.14
C ARG A 109 -13.32 7.05 -19.02
N TYR A 110 -12.24 7.25 -18.24
CA TYR A 110 -12.20 8.22 -17.15
C TYR A 110 -12.13 9.68 -17.64
N ALA A 111 -12.07 9.92 -18.95
CA ALA A 111 -12.42 11.22 -19.51
C ALA A 111 -13.86 11.64 -19.15
N ASP A 112 -14.75 10.65 -18.93
CA ASP A 112 -16.07 10.86 -18.34
C ASP A 112 -15.96 10.91 -16.81
N LEU A 113 -16.19 12.11 -16.26
CA LEU A 113 -16.05 12.38 -14.82
C LEU A 113 -17.11 11.68 -13.98
N ASP A 114 -18.32 11.48 -14.51
CA ASP A 114 -19.38 10.78 -13.78
C ASP A 114 -19.04 9.29 -13.64
N TYR A 115 -18.49 8.70 -14.70
CA TYR A 115 -17.94 7.35 -14.66
C TYR A 115 -16.80 7.23 -13.64
N ALA A 116 -15.84 8.18 -13.68
CA ALA A 116 -14.72 8.20 -12.76
C ALA A 116 -15.16 8.24 -11.28
N ARG A 117 -16.06 9.17 -10.94
CA ARG A 117 -16.58 9.33 -9.57
C ARG A 117 -17.31 8.08 -9.08
N ALA A 118 -18.13 7.47 -9.94
CA ALA A 118 -18.85 6.25 -9.59
C ALA A 118 -17.90 5.08 -9.28
N VAL A 119 -16.86 4.89 -10.10
CA VAL A 119 -15.91 3.80 -9.89
C VAL A 119 -15.01 4.05 -8.68
N TYR A 120 -14.49 5.27 -8.52
CA TYR A 120 -13.63 5.60 -7.38
C TYR A 120 -14.35 5.52 -6.05
N ALA A 121 -15.63 5.93 -5.99
CA ALA A 121 -16.42 5.78 -4.77
C ALA A 121 -16.59 4.31 -4.37
N ASP A 122 -16.92 3.43 -5.33
CA ASP A 122 -17.06 1.99 -5.08
C ASP A 122 -15.72 1.36 -4.67
N LEU A 123 -14.62 1.71 -5.34
CA LEU A 123 -13.28 1.24 -4.97
C LEU A 123 -12.91 1.62 -3.54
N VAL A 124 -12.99 2.91 -3.18
CA VAL A 124 -12.56 3.41 -1.87
C VAL A 124 -13.39 2.80 -0.75
N ASP A 125 -14.72 2.67 -0.94
CA ASP A 125 -15.59 1.98 0.02
C ASP A 125 -15.17 0.51 0.22
N ASN A 126 -14.82 -0.19 -0.86
CA ASN A 126 -14.39 -1.58 -0.78
C ASN A 126 -12.99 -1.74 -0.15
N LEU A 127 -12.05 -0.84 -0.43
CA LEU A 127 -10.71 -0.87 0.18
C LEU A 127 -10.76 -0.58 1.67
N LEU A 128 -11.51 0.44 2.10
CA LEU A 128 -11.76 0.70 3.51
C LEU A 128 -12.42 -0.50 4.19
N ALA A 129 -13.41 -1.13 3.57
CA ALA A 129 -14.05 -2.32 4.12
C ALA A 129 -13.13 -3.55 4.19
N ASN A 130 -12.04 -3.59 3.41
CA ASN A 130 -10.98 -4.59 3.51
C ASN A 130 -9.82 -4.15 4.43
N GLY A 131 -9.95 -3.02 5.12
CA GLY A 131 -9.00 -2.54 6.12
C GLY A 131 -7.83 -1.72 5.56
N THR A 132 -7.85 -1.36 4.28
CA THR A 132 -6.84 -0.48 3.67
C THR A 132 -7.11 0.96 4.08
N THR A 133 -6.46 1.38 5.16
CA THR A 133 -6.55 2.74 5.71
C THR A 133 -5.73 3.77 4.95
N THR A 134 -4.60 3.32 4.37
CA THR A 134 -3.68 4.14 3.58
C THR A 134 -3.46 3.50 2.22
N ALA A 135 -3.59 4.27 1.14
CA ALA A 135 -3.43 3.77 -0.22
C ALA A 135 -2.62 4.72 -1.12
N LEU A 136 -1.67 4.16 -1.86
CA LEU A 136 -0.90 4.84 -2.91
C LEU A 136 -1.48 4.47 -4.28
N TYR A 137 -2.18 5.43 -4.90
CA TYR A 137 -2.98 5.22 -6.10
C TYR A 137 -2.31 5.76 -7.36
N PHE A 138 -2.29 4.92 -8.39
CA PHE A 138 -2.25 5.33 -9.79
C PHE A 138 -3.67 5.70 -10.23
N ALA A 139 -3.87 6.93 -10.69
CA ALA A 139 -5.12 7.38 -11.31
C ALA A 139 -5.06 7.15 -12.84
N THR A 140 -5.42 8.15 -13.65
CA THR A 140 -5.30 8.10 -15.13
C THR A 140 -4.53 9.30 -15.64
N VAL A 141 -4.35 9.42 -16.96
CA VAL A 141 -3.77 10.63 -17.59
C VAL A 141 -4.66 11.88 -17.43
N HIS A 142 -5.93 11.71 -17.08
CA HIS A 142 -6.89 12.81 -16.98
C HIS A 142 -6.77 13.55 -15.63
N VAL A 143 -6.44 14.84 -15.67
CA VAL A 143 -6.31 15.67 -14.46
C VAL A 143 -7.59 15.70 -13.64
N SER A 144 -8.74 15.96 -14.26
CA SER A 144 -10.04 16.07 -13.57
C SER A 144 -10.46 14.79 -12.87
N ALA A 145 -10.27 13.63 -13.51
CA ALA A 145 -10.54 12.34 -12.89
C ALA A 145 -9.59 12.05 -11.73
N SER A 146 -8.30 12.40 -11.88
CA SER A 146 -7.30 12.20 -10.82
C SER A 146 -7.58 13.08 -9.60
N VAL A 147 -8.01 14.33 -9.80
CA VAL A 147 -8.49 15.18 -8.70
C VAL A 147 -9.76 14.61 -8.06
N ALA A 148 -10.69 14.07 -8.85
CA ALA A 148 -11.90 13.45 -8.31
C ALA A 148 -11.60 12.23 -7.41
N LEU A 149 -10.56 11.45 -7.72
CA LEU A 149 -10.10 10.38 -6.81
C LEU A 149 -9.62 10.96 -5.47
N ALA A 150 -8.82 12.03 -5.49
CA ALA A 150 -8.37 12.70 -4.26
C ALA A 150 -9.55 13.25 -3.43
N GLU A 151 -10.54 13.87 -4.09
CA GLU A 151 -11.78 14.32 -3.45
C GLU A 151 -12.55 13.15 -2.82
N THR A 152 -12.68 12.02 -3.52
CA THR A 152 -13.34 10.81 -3.00
C THR A 152 -12.60 10.26 -1.78
N CYS A 153 -11.27 10.18 -1.81
CA CYS A 153 -10.48 9.73 -0.66
C CYS A 153 -10.71 10.65 0.55
N LEU A 154 -10.78 11.97 0.38
CA LEU A 154 -11.09 12.92 1.46
C LEU A 154 -12.53 12.76 1.98
N GLU A 155 -13.51 12.61 1.09
CA GLU A 155 -14.94 12.45 1.44
C GLU A 155 -15.18 11.21 2.28
N LYS A 156 -14.62 10.07 1.84
CA LYS A 156 -14.65 8.80 2.59
C LYS A 156 -13.68 8.85 3.79
N GLY A 157 -12.71 9.75 3.72
CA GLY A 157 -11.56 9.97 4.61
C GLY A 157 -10.72 8.74 4.82
N GLN A 158 -10.32 8.14 3.69
CA GLN A 158 -9.17 7.27 3.58
C GLN A 158 -7.91 8.13 3.45
N ARG A 159 -6.81 7.72 4.10
CA ARG A 159 -5.50 8.34 3.86
C ARG A 159 -5.01 7.93 2.48
N ALA A 160 -4.60 8.87 1.65
CA ALA A 160 -4.23 8.53 0.29
C ALA A 160 -3.08 9.37 -0.27
N LEU A 161 -2.30 8.74 -1.13
CA LEU A 161 -1.35 9.38 -1.99
C LEU A 161 -1.84 9.14 -3.43
N VAL A 162 -2.22 10.19 -4.15
CA VAL A 162 -2.87 10.08 -5.46
C VAL A 162 -1.97 10.65 -6.54
N GLY A 163 -1.79 9.90 -7.62
CA GLY A 163 -0.97 10.33 -8.75
C GLY A 163 -1.70 10.35 -10.09
N LYS A 164 -1.72 11.53 -10.73
CA LYS A 164 -2.05 11.64 -12.16
C LYS A 164 -0.96 10.93 -12.96
N VAL A 165 -1.35 9.95 -13.74
CA VAL A 165 -0.43 9.13 -14.53
C VAL A 165 0.11 9.96 -15.70
N VAL A 166 1.40 9.82 -15.99
CA VAL A 166 2.05 10.37 -17.19
C VAL A 166 2.42 9.26 -18.15
N MET A 167 2.01 9.44 -19.40
CA MET A 167 2.33 8.59 -20.55
C MET A 167 2.30 9.46 -21.80
N ASP A 168 3.44 9.83 -22.39
CA ASP A 168 3.50 10.73 -23.55
C ASP A 168 4.21 10.12 -24.77
N ASP A 169 4.84 8.95 -24.64
CA ASP A 169 5.59 8.34 -25.74
C ASP A 169 4.65 7.85 -26.86
N PRO A 170 4.72 8.42 -28.08
CA PRO A 170 3.79 8.08 -29.14
C PRO A 170 4.07 6.72 -29.79
N GLU A 171 5.25 6.14 -29.58
CA GLU A 171 5.64 4.82 -30.09
C GLU A 171 5.14 3.69 -29.19
N GLN A 172 5.03 3.95 -27.89
CA GLN A 172 4.63 2.95 -26.90
C GLN A 172 3.17 3.07 -26.47
N CYS A 173 2.59 4.28 -26.52
CA CYS A 173 1.26 4.58 -26.00
C CYS A 173 0.22 4.79 -27.12
N PRO A 174 -1.01 4.25 -26.97
CA PRO A 174 -2.04 4.42 -27.97
C PRO A 174 -2.49 5.89 -28.09
N PRO A 175 -2.83 6.39 -29.29
CA PRO A 175 -3.19 7.80 -29.50
C PRO A 175 -4.49 8.22 -28.79
N PHE A 176 -5.34 7.26 -28.40
CA PHE A 176 -6.58 7.54 -27.67
C PHE A 176 -6.38 7.62 -26.14
N TYR A 177 -5.20 7.26 -25.62
CA TYR A 177 -4.92 7.25 -24.19
C TYR A 177 -3.43 7.50 -23.92
N ARG A 178 -3.06 8.77 -23.95
CA ARG A 178 -1.75 9.33 -23.62
C ARG A 178 -1.84 10.86 -23.47
N ASP A 179 -0.90 11.46 -22.78
CA ASP A 179 -0.64 12.91 -22.83
C ASP A 179 -0.28 13.33 -24.28
N ALA A 180 -0.56 14.59 -24.63
CA ALA A 180 -0.33 15.07 -26.00
C ALA A 180 1.16 15.13 -26.36
N ASP A 181 1.96 15.58 -25.40
CA ASP A 181 3.42 15.70 -25.45
C ASP A 181 3.99 15.89 -24.03
N ALA A 182 5.32 15.85 -23.91
CA ALA A 182 6.01 16.06 -22.63
C ALA A 182 5.65 17.39 -21.93
N ALA A 183 5.48 18.49 -22.68
CA ALA A 183 5.22 19.81 -22.10
C ALA A 183 3.82 19.86 -21.45
N SER A 184 2.81 19.34 -22.15
CA SER A 184 1.46 19.18 -21.61
C SER A 184 1.43 18.21 -20.43
N ALA A 185 2.16 17.08 -20.50
CA ALA A 185 2.24 16.11 -19.42
C ALA A 185 2.75 16.74 -18.12
N VAL A 186 3.87 17.47 -18.18
CA VAL A 186 4.49 18.17 -17.04
C VAL A 186 3.59 19.30 -16.54
N SER A 187 3.03 20.11 -17.43
CA SER A 187 2.10 21.19 -17.05
C SER A 187 0.84 20.67 -16.35
N ASP A 188 0.29 19.55 -16.81
CA ASP A 188 -0.91 18.95 -16.23
C ASP A 188 -0.59 18.26 -14.89
N THR A 189 0.59 17.68 -14.73
CA THR A 189 1.06 17.16 -13.43
C THR A 189 1.18 18.28 -12.41
N ARG A 190 1.75 19.45 -12.77
CA ARG A 190 1.77 20.62 -11.89
C ARG A 190 0.36 21.04 -11.47
N ARG A 191 -0.55 21.20 -12.43
CA ARG A 191 -1.95 21.58 -12.15
C ARG A 191 -2.64 20.59 -11.21
N PHE A 192 -2.37 19.30 -11.38
CA PHE A 192 -2.86 18.25 -10.49
C PHE A 192 -2.30 18.39 -9.07
N ILE A 193 -0.97 18.56 -8.92
CA ILE A 193 -0.31 18.73 -7.62
C ILE A 193 -0.91 19.93 -6.87
N GLU A 194 -0.98 21.09 -7.51
CA GLU A 194 -1.53 22.32 -6.94
C GLU A 194 -3.00 22.15 -6.53
N ALA A 195 -3.81 21.47 -7.36
CA ALA A 195 -5.20 21.20 -7.05
C ALA A 195 -5.33 20.31 -5.79
N VAL A 196 -4.60 19.20 -5.70
CA VAL A 196 -4.69 18.29 -4.54
C VAL A 196 -4.17 18.96 -3.26
N MET A 197 -3.05 19.70 -3.32
CA MET A 197 -2.55 20.46 -2.17
C MET A 197 -3.57 21.49 -1.66
N SER A 198 -4.39 22.05 -2.56
CA SER A 198 -5.44 23.00 -2.17
C SER A 198 -6.66 22.36 -1.50
N LEU A 199 -6.88 21.05 -1.69
CA LEU A 199 -8.00 20.31 -1.07
C LEU A 199 -7.79 20.11 0.43
N ASP A 200 -6.55 19.90 0.87
CA ASP A 200 -6.20 19.64 2.26
C ASP A 200 -4.88 20.33 2.65
N PRO A 201 -4.90 21.66 2.88
CA PRO A 201 -3.68 22.47 3.08
C PRO A 201 -3.05 22.35 4.47
N GLY A 202 -3.36 21.28 5.22
CA GLY A 202 -2.81 21.05 6.55
C GLY A 202 -1.34 20.60 6.54
N GLU A 203 -0.65 20.73 7.68
CA GLU A 203 0.74 20.24 7.82
C GLU A 203 0.88 18.72 7.63
N ARG A 204 -0.22 17.98 7.84
CA ARG A 204 -0.33 16.54 7.62
C ARG A 204 -1.63 16.28 6.86
N PRO A 205 -1.62 16.44 5.54
CA PRO A 205 -2.80 16.17 4.72
C PRO A 205 -3.16 14.69 4.82
N LEU A 206 -4.45 14.42 4.90
CA LEU A 206 -4.98 13.07 4.74
C LEU A 206 -4.77 12.58 3.31
N VAL A 207 -4.83 13.48 2.32
CA VAL A 207 -4.59 13.17 0.90
C VAL A 207 -3.48 14.04 0.32
N GLN A 208 -2.49 13.41 -0.30
CA GLN A 208 -1.30 14.06 -0.87
C GLN A 208 -1.15 13.74 -2.36
N PRO A 209 -0.61 14.66 -3.18
CA PRO A 209 -0.28 14.36 -4.57
C PRO A 209 1.02 13.58 -4.71
N VAL A 210 1.12 12.79 -5.78
CA VAL A 210 2.28 12.00 -6.16
C VAL A 210 2.61 12.23 -7.63
N ILE A 211 3.89 12.31 -7.94
CA ILE A 211 4.40 12.34 -9.31
C ILE A 211 4.43 10.90 -9.84
N THR A 212 3.79 10.66 -10.99
CA THR A 212 3.53 9.28 -11.44
C THR A 212 3.83 9.10 -12.92
N PRO A 213 5.12 9.07 -13.33
CA PRO A 213 5.46 8.45 -14.60
C PRO A 213 4.99 7.00 -14.54
N ARG A 214 4.15 6.54 -15.48
CA ARG A 214 3.58 5.19 -15.37
C ARG A 214 4.69 4.16 -15.20
N PHE A 215 5.65 4.22 -16.11
CA PHE A 215 6.89 3.45 -16.19
C PHE A 215 7.72 4.03 -17.33
N ILE A 216 9.05 3.86 -17.29
CA ILE A 216 9.97 4.44 -18.28
C ILE A 216 9.54 4.20 -19.74
N PRO A 217 9.12 2.99 -20.16
CA PRO A 217 8.69 2.74 -21.54
C PRO A 217 7.57 3.66 -22.05
N SER A 218 6.69 4.16 -21.18
CA SER A 218 5.60 5.05 -21.61
C SER A 218 5.96 6.53 -21.68
N CYS A 219 7.14 6.91 -21.22
CA CYS A 219 7.53 8.31 -21.03
C CYS A 219 8.71 8.69 -21.92
N THR A 220 8.60 9.82 -22.61
CA THR A 220 9.74 10.41 -23.34
C THR A 220 10.80 10.92 -22.36
N HIS A 221 12.02 11.16 -22.86
CA HIS A 221 13.11 11.68 -22.02
C HIS A 221 12.76 13.04 -21.43
N ALA A 222 12.11 13.91 -22.21
CA ALA A 222 11.70 15.24 -21.77
C ALA A 222 10.63 15.18 -20.66
N ALA A 223 9.69 14.23 -20.74
CA ALA A 223 8.70 14.04 -19.69
C ALA A 223 9.35 13.55 -18.39
N LEU A 224 10.23 12.54 -18.46
CA LEU A 224 10.95 12.04 -17.28
C LEU A 224 11.78 13.14 -16.60
N GLN A 225 12.51 13.93 -17.38
CA GLN A 225 13.29 15.07 -16.88
C GLN A 225 12.40 16.11 -16.18
N GLY A 226 11.31 16.54 -16.82
CA GLY A 226 10.41 17.54 -16.24
C GLY A 226 9.66 17.03 -15.01
N LEU A 227 9.38 15.73 -14.91
CA LEU A 227 8.81 15.14 -13.70
C LEU A 227 9.80 15.10 -12.54
N GLY A 228 11.09 14.86 -12.81
CA GLY A 228 12.15 14.98 -11.82
C GLY A 228 12.28 16.39 -11.26
N GLU A 229 12.23 17.39 -12.13
CA GLU A 229 12.23 18.81 -11.73
C GLU A 229 11.02 19.16 -10.85
N LEU A 230 9.83 18.65 -11.17
CA LEU A 230 8.64 18.82 -10.32
C LEU A 230 8.78 18.11 -8.96
N ALA A 231 9.46 16.94 -8.92
CA ALA A 231 9.66 16.21 -7.68
C ALA A 231 10.55 16.98 -6.71
N GLU A 232 11.62 17.59 -7.23
CA GLU A 232 12.48 18.50 -6.46
C GLU A 232 11.72 19.77 -6.02
N GLU A 233 10.97 20.39 -6.93
CA GLU A 233 10.28 21.65 -6.66
C GLU A 233 9.19 21.53 -5.59
N PHE A 234 8.35 20.50 -5.67
CA PHE A 234 7.21 20.32 -4.76
C PHE A 234 7.51 19.41 -3.56
N GLY A 235 8.62 18.67 -3.58
CA GLY A 235 8.95 17.67 -2.55
C GLY A 235 7.95 16.51 -2.50
N CYS A 236 7.19 16.29 -3.57
CA CYS A 236 6.19 15.23 -3.65
C CYS A 236 6.83 13.84 -3.61
N HIS A 237 6.04 12.85 -3.21
CA HIS A 237 6.37 11.46 -3.48
C HIS A 237 6.41 11.19 -5.00
N VAL A 238 7.19 10.19 -5.38
CA VAL A 238 7.23 9.63 -6.73
C VAL A 238 6.78 8.17 -6.66
N GLN A 239 5.99 7.73 -7.62
CA GLN A 239 5.68 6.31 -7.79
C GLN A 239 5.83 5.91 -9.25
N THR A 240 6.37 4.72 -9.51
CA THR A 240 6.51 4.17 -10.86
C THR A 240 6.71 2.66 -10.80
N HIS A 241 6.58 1.98 -11.95
CA HIS A 241 6.97 0.56 -12.05
C HIS A 241 8.46 0.48 -12.36
N CYS A 242 9.15 -0.50 -11.76
CA CYS A 242 10.59 -0.71 -11.94
C CYS A 242 10.85 -2.20 -12.11
N SER A 243 11.55 -2.58 -13.19
CA SER A 243 12.03 -3.96 -13.39
C SER A 243 10.97 -5.04 -13.10
N GLU A 244 9.74 -4.82 -13.57
CA GLU A 244 8.61 -5.71 -13.30
C GLU A 244 8.66 -7.00 -14.12
N SER A 245 8.92 -6.86 -15.42
CA SER A 245 8.90 -7.92 -16.44
C SER A 245 10.14 -7.87 -17.33
N ASP A 246 10.49 -9.01 -17.94
CA ASP A 246 11.61 -9.12 -18.88
C ASP A 246 11.54 -8.07 -20.00
N TRP A 247 10.34 -7.90 -20.60
CA TRP A 247 10.14 -6.94 -21.69
C TRP A 247 10.40 -5.50 -21.25
N ALA A 248 9.82 -5.08 -20.12
CA ALA A 248 9.96 -3.70 -19.63
C ALA A 248 11.43 -3.40 -19.29
N LYS A 249 12.09 -4.31 -18.56
CA LYS A 249 13.51 -4.18 -18.20
C LYS A 249 14.40 -4.10 -19.44
N GLN A 250 14.24 -5.02 -20.40
CA GLN A 250 15.04 -5.04 -21.62
C GLN A 250 14.84 -3.78 -22.47
N PHE A 251 13.63 -3.22 -22.50
CA PHE A 251 13.35 -1.97 -23.20
C PHE A 251 14.20 -0.83 -22.64
N VAL A 252 14.26 -0.69 -21.31
CA VAL A 252 15.04 0.37 -20.66
C VAL A 252 16.54 0.18 -20.87
N GLU A 253 17.04 -1.05 -20.73
CA GLU A 253 18.44 -1.37 -21.00
C GLU A 253 18.84 -1.05 -22.45
N ALA A 254 17.97 -1.36 -23.42
CA ALA A 254 18.22 -1.03 -24.82
C ALA A 254 18.18 0.49 -25.08
N ARG A 255 17.30 1.22 -24.40
CA ARG A 255 17.11 2.66 -24.57
C ARG A 255 18.22 3.50 -23.93
N PHE A 256 18.68 3.12 -22.73
CA PHE A 256 19.60 3.92 -21.93
C PHE A 256 20.96 3.26 -21.65
N GLY A 257 21.12 1.97 -21.95
CA GLY A 257 22.37 1.23 -21.67
C GLY A 257 22.60 0.96 -20.18
N GLN A 258 21.57 1.06 -19.34
CA GLN A 258 21.60 0.88 -17.89
C GLN A 258 20.24 0.42 -17.36
N THR A 259 20.15 0.08 -16.07
CA THR A 259 18.94 -0.45 -15.43
C THR A 259 17.84 0.62 -15.24
N ASP A 260 16.61 0.16 -14.93
CA ASP A 260 15.49 1.03 -14.53
C ASP A 260 15.87 1.93 -13.35
N ALA A 261 16.41 1.35 -12.28
CA ALA A 261 16.77 2.09 -11.06
C ALA A 261 17.82 3.17 -11.36
N ALA A 262 18.89 2.83 -12.10
CA ALA A 262 19.92 3.79 -12.50
C ALA A 262 19.37 4.90 -13.40
N SER A 263 18.43 4.57 -14.30
CA SER A 263 17.78 5.54 -15.16
C SER A 263 16.90 6.51 -14.37
N LEU A 264 16.07 5.99 -13.44
CA LEU A 264 15.24 6.83 -12.57
C LEU A 264 16.10 7.77 -11.70
N ASP A 265 17.23 7.29 -11.18
CA ASP A 265 18.18 8.13 -10.45
C ASP A 265 18.72 9.28 -11.31
N GLY A 266 19.13 8.97 -12.55
CA GLY A 266 19.62 9.97 -13.50
C GLY A 266 18.61 11.08 -13.83
N PHE A 267 17.30 10.81 -13.70
CA PHE A 267 16.23 11.79 -13.88
C PHE A 267 15.81 12.49 -12.58
N GLY A 268 16.43 12.19 -11.43
CA GLY A 268 15.98 12.72 -10.13
C GLY A 268 14.67 12.12 -9.63
N LEU A 269 14.25 10.98 -10.19
CA LEU A 269 13.01 10.27 -9.85
C LEU A 269 13.23 9.14 -8.84
N LEU A 270 14.49 8.85 -8.46
CA LEU A 270 14.84 7.91 -7.39
C LEU A 270 15.32 8.68 -6.14
N THR A 271 14.44 8.80 -5.16
CA THR A 271 14.65 9.58 -3.93
C THR A 271 14.11 8.81 -2.73
N ARG A 272 14.26 9.38 -1.52
CA ARG A 272 13.65 8.83 -0.30
C ARG A 272 12.13 8.68 -0.42
N HIS A 273 11.48 9.57 -1.16
CA HIS A 273 10.03 9.58 -1.36
C HIS A 273 9.60 8.82 -2.63
N THR A 274 10.47 7.97 -3.19
CA THR A 274 10.13 7.14 -4.36
C THR A 274 9.66 5.76 -3.93
N ILE A 275 8.53 5.31 -4.47
CA ILE A 275 8.05 3.92 -4.37
C ILE A 275 8.13 3.24 -5.73
N LEU A 276 8.89 2.14 -5.79
CA LEU A 276 9.09 1.31 -6.98
C LEU A 276 8.19 0.07 -6.91
N ALA A 277 7.18 0.00 -7.78
CA ALA A 277 6.33 -1.17 -7.86
C ALA A 277 7.08 -2.37 -8.45
N HIS A 278 6.81 -3.55 -7.90
CA HIS A 278 7.32 -4.87 -8.31
C HIS A 278 8.78 -5.13 -8.03
N SER A 279 9.68 -4.48 -8.79
CA SER A 279 11.14 -4.64 -8.68
C SER A 279 11.62 -6.09 -8.75
N ASN A 280 10.93 -6.96 -9.49
CA ASN A 280 11.20 -8.40 -9.51
C ASN A 280 12.60 -8.75 -10.03
N PHE A 281 13.08 -7.96 -10.99
CA PHE A 281 14.33 -8.20 -11.72
C PHE A 281 15.46 -7.24 -11.34
N ILE A 282 15.38 -6.58 -10.18
CA ILE A 282 16.50 -5.78 -9.67
C ILE A 282 17.65 -6.71 -9.26
N ASP A 283 18.88 -6.28 -9.52
CA ASP A 283 20.07 -6.99 -9.08
C ASP A 283 20.67 -6.40 -7.79
N GLY A 284 21.81 -6.93 -7.36
CA GLY A 284 22.48 -6.44 -6.15
C GLY A 284 22.95 -4.98 -6.23
N GLN A 285 23.29 -4.48 -7.42
CA GLN A 285 23.69 -3.08 -7.60
C GLN A 285 22.47 -2.16 -7.54
N ASP A 286 21.37 -2.57 -8.18
CA ASP A 286 20.09 -1.86 -8.09
C ASP A 286 19.61 -1.79 -6.63
N MET A 287 19.69 -2.89 -5.87
CA MET A 287 19.32 -2.91 -4.45
C MET A 287 20.18 -1.95 -3.61
N ASP A 288 21.48 -1.92 -3.85
CA ASP A 288 22.40 -1.01 -3.13
C ASP A 288 22.09 0.45 -3.46
N LEU A 289 21.80 0.76 -4.72
CA LEU A 289 21.38 2.11 -5.14
C LEU A 289 20.04 2.52 -4.52
N ILE A 290 19.02 1.65 -4.60
CA ILE A 290 17.69 1.90 -4.02
C ILE A 290 17.81 2.16 -2.51
N LYS A 291 18.62 1.36 -1.81
CA LYS A 291 18.92 1.55 -0.40
C LYS A 291 19.64 2.88 -0.14
N GLU A 292 20.66 3.21 -0.91
CA GLU A 292 21.42 4.47 -0.77
C GLU A 292 20.50 5.69 -0.89
N LYS A 293 19.57 5.67 -1.85
CA LYS A 293 18.59 6.73 -2.06
C LYS A 293 17.45 6.72 -1.05
N GLY A 294 17.31 5.64 -0.27
CA GLY A 294 16.22 5.43 0.66
C GLY A 294 14.86 5.16 -0.01
N ALA A 295 14.84 4.82 -1.30
CA ALA A 295 13.59 4.53 -1.99
C ALA A 295 12.93 3.24 -1.46
N GLY A 296 11.61 3.19 -1.53
CA GLY A 296 10.81 2.03 -1.14
C GLY A 296 10.45 1.13 -2.32
N VAL A 297 10.16 -0.14 -2.03
CA VAL A 297 9.61 -1.11 -2.99
C VAL A 297 8.20 -1.53 -2.57
N ALA A 298 7.24 -1.45 -3.50
CA ALA A 298 5.93 -2.06 -3.33
C ALA A 298 5.95 -3.50 -3.87
N HIS A 299 6.08 -4.48 -2.97
CA HIS A 299 6.04 -5.88 -3.33
C HIS A 299 4.61 -6.31 -3.65
N CYS A 300 4.36 -6.67 -4.90
CA CYS A 300 3.03 -7.03 -5.42
C CYS A 300 2.94 -8.53 -5.76
N PRO A 301 3.07 -9.45 -4.77
CA PRO A 301 3.28 -10.87 -5.03
C PRO A 301 2.16 -11.52 -5.85
N LEU A 302 0.91 -11.10 -5.66
CA LEU A 302 -0.22 -11.67 -6.38
C LEU A 302 -0.15 -11.33 -7.88
N SER A 303 0.09 -10.07 -8.22
CA SER A 303 0.26 -9.63 -9.61
C SER A 303 1.48 -10.27 -10.27
N ASN A 304 2.60 -10.34 -9.54
CA ASN A 304 3.86 -10.91 -10.03
C ASN A 304 3.70 -12.35 -10.54
N VAL A 305 2.88 -13.17 -9.88
CA VAL A 305 2.62 -14.56 -10.30
C VAL A 305 1.95 -14.61 -11.68
N TYR A 306 1.14 -13.63 -12.04
CA TYR A 306 0.45 -13.60 -13.34
C TYR A 306 1.27 -12.92 -14.43
N PHE A 307 1.95 -11.82 -14.12
CA PHE A 307 2.53 -10.94 -15.14
C PHE A 307 4.05 -10.88 -15.17
N ALA A 308 4.73 -11.05 -14.03
CA ALA A 308 6.18 -10.92 -13.97
C ALA A 308 6.91 -12.19 -14.42
N ASN A 309 6.31 -13.37 -14.21
CA ASN A 309 6.98 -14.68 -14.32
C ASN A 309 8.25 -14.78 -13.46
N ALA A 310 8.35 -13.94 -12.42
CA ALA A 310 9.46 -13.86 -11.50
C ALA A 310 8.96 -13.55 -10.10
N VAL A 311 9.76 -13.92 -9.09
CA VAL A 311 9.49 -13.62 -7.69
C VAL A 311 10.48 -12.58 -7.22
N PHE A 312 9.97 -11.45 -6.72
CA PHE A 312 10.79 -10.45 -6.04
C PHE A 312 11.68 -11.10 -4.96
N PRO A 313 13.01 -10.87 -4.98
CA PRO A 313 13.95 -11.42 -3.99
C PRO A 313 13.83 -10.74 -2.61
N LEU A 314 12.66 -10.88 -1.99
CA LEU A 314 12.26 -10.17 -0.78
C LEU A 314 13.22 -10.38 0.39
N ARG A 315 13.68 -11.62 0.64
CA ARG A 315 14.63 -11.90 1.74
C ARG A 315 15.92 -11.10 1.57
N GLU A 316 16.48 -11.07 0.35
CA GLU A 316 17.70 -10.32 0.08
C GLU A 316 17.49 -8.81 0.26
N ALA A 317 16.39 -8.27 -0.27
CA ALA A 317 16.06 -6.85 -0.11
C ALA A 317 15.92 -6.45 1.37
N LEU A 318 15.23 -7.27 2.16
CA LEU A 318 15.07 -7.03 3.59
C LEU A 318 16.40 -7.15 4.35
N ASP A 319 17.23 -8.14 4.06
CA ASP A 319 18.54 -8.31 4.69
C ASP A 319 19.52 -7.17 4.33
N ARG A 320 19.29 -6.51 3.20
CA ARG A 320 19.96 -5.25 2.85
C ARG A 320 19.38 -4.02 3.55
N HIS A 321 18.30 -4.14 4.32
CA HIS A 321 17.59 -3.04 4.97
C HIS A 321 16.95 -2.05 4.00
N MET A 322 16.46 -2.52 2.85
CA MET A 322 15.63 -1.69 1.98
C MET A 322 14.25 -1.44 2.61
N HIS A 323 13.62 -0.31 2.29
CA HIS A 323 12.22 -0.07 2.62
C HIS A 323 11.34 -0.92 1.70
N VAL A 324 10.49 -1.76 2.27
CA VAL A 324 9.58 -2.62 1.50
C VAL A 324 8.22 -2.63 2.20
N GLY A 325 7.15 -2.51 1.41
CA GLY A 325 5.79 -2.80 1.84
C GLY A 325 5.04 -3.61 0.79
N LEU A 326 3.75 -3.86 1.01
CA LEU A 326 2.92 -4.62 0.07
C LEU A 326 2.13 -3.70 -0.86
N GLY A 327 1.89 -4.17 -2.08
CA GLY A 327 0.92 -3.61 -3.01
C GLY A 327 -0.11 -4.65 -3.44
N THR A 328 -1.39 -4.28 -3.56
CA THR A 328 -2.38 -5.17 -4.18
C THR A 328 -2.19 -5.25 -5.69
N ASP A 329 -1.73 -4.15 -6.29
CA ASP A 329 -1.64 -3.94 -7.73
C ASP A 329 -2.94 -4.28 -8.44
N ILE A 330 -4.08 -3.82 -7.92
CA ILE A 330 -5.34 -3.94 -8.67
C ILE A 330 -5.13 -3.24 -10.02
N SER A 331 -5.37 -3.85 -11.17
CA SER A 331 -6.05 -5.15 -11.38
C SER A 331 -5.14 -6.32 -11.79
N GLY A 332 -3.82 -6.12 -11.78
CA GLY A 332 -2.85 -7.20 -11.97
C GLY A 332 -3.00 -8.27 -10.88
N GLY A 333 -3.17 -7.83 -9.64
CA GLY A 333 -3.73 -8.61 -8.54
C GLY A 333 -5.27 -8.60 -8.55
N TYR A 334 -5.88 -9.75 -8.30
CA TYR A 334 -7.35 -9.90 -8.29
C TYR A 334 -8.01 -9.71 -6.93
N SER A 335 -7.25 -9.35 -5.88
CA SER A 335 -7.78 -9.16 -4.53
C SER A 335 -7.55 -7.74 -4.03
N PRO A 336 -8.55 -7.09 -3.41
CA PRO A 336 -8.39 -5.80 -2.75
C PRO A 336 -7.87 -5.88 -1.31
N SER A 337 -7.52 -7.07 -0.81
CA SER A 337 -7.14 -7.27 0.59
C SER A 337 -5.62 -7.44 0.75
N LEU A 338 -5.01 -6.64 1.62
CA LEU A 338 -3.61 -6.86 2.00
C LEU A 338 -3.41 -8.08 2.90
N PHE A 339 -4.45 -8.67 3.49
CA PHE A 339 -4.32 -10.01 4.07
C PHE A 339 -4.03 -11.06 2.98
N ASP A 340 -4.59 -10.91 1.77
CA ASP A 340 -4.19 -11.75 0.64
C ASP A 340 -2.78 -11.39 0.16
N GLY A 341 -2.40 -10.11 0.22
CA GLY A 341 -1.01 -9.68 0.04
C GLY A 341 -0.04 -10.44 0.95
N CYS A 342 -0.31 -10.52 2.26
CA CYS A 342 0.48 -11.29 3.22
C CYS A 342 0.58 -12.77 2.84
N ARG A 343 -0.55 -13.42 2.52
CA ARG A 343 -0.60 -14.85 2.13
C ARG A 343 0.25 -15.11 0.88
N ASN A 344 0.17 -14.23 -0.11
CA ASN A 344 0.92 -14.35 -1.34
C ASN A 344 2.41 -14.04 -1.13
N ALA A 345 2.78 -13.08 -0.28
CA ALA A 345 4.19 -12.81 0.07
C ALA A 345 4.85 -14.02 0.79
N LEU A 346 4.11 -14.64 1.73
CA LEU A 346 4.54 -15.87 2.40
C LEU A 346 4.72 -17.03 1.41
N SER A 347 3.79 -17.19 0.48
CA SER A 347 3.84 -18.24 -0.55
C SER A 347 4.96 -18.02 -1.57
N ALA A 348 5.15 -16.77 -2.00
CA ALA A 348 6.16 -16.38 -2.96
C ALA A 348 7.58 -16.54 -2.39
N SER A 349 7.82 -16.05 -1.17
CA SER A 349 9.11 -16.27 -0.48
C SER A 349 9.37 -17.77 -0.31
N ARG A 350 8.43 -18.53 0.24
CA ARG A 350 8.59 -19.98 0.39
C ARG A 350 8.91 -20.68 -0.93
N THR A 351 8.25 -20.30 -2.01
CA THR A 351 8.49 -20.81 -3.37
C THR A 351 9.91 -20.50 -3.84
N LEU A 352 10.38 -19.27 -3.63
CA LEU A 352 11.71 -18.82 -4.04
C LEU A 352 12.83 -19.51 -3.22
N GLN A 353 12.74 -19.50 -1.89
CA GLN A 353 13.77 -20.07 -1.01
C GLN A 353 13.78 -21.62 -1.02
N SER A 354 12.61 -22.27 -1.11
CA SER A 354 12.57 -23.74 -1.18
C SER A 354 12.89 -24.25 -2.58
N GLY A 355 12.49 -23.47 -3.59
CA GLY A 355 12.51 -23.85 -5.00
C GLY A 355 11.51 -24.95 -5.36
N VAL A 356 10.99 -24.90 -6.59
CA VAL A 356 9.88 -25.76 -7.03
C VAL A 356 10.27 -26.77 -8.12
N HIS A 357 11.51 -26.74 -8.60
CA HIS A 357 12.00 -27.71 -9.57
C HIS A 357 12.25 -29.08 -8.93
N ALA A 358 11.22 -29.94 -8.94
CA ALA A 358 11.25 -31.26 -8.31
C ALA A 358 12.38 -32.19 -8.82
N GLY A 359 12.88 -31.96 -10.05
CA GLY A 359 13.99 -32.70 -10.64
C GLY A 359 15.37 -32.36 -10.08
N LEU A 360 15.52 -31.26 -9.34
CA LEU A 360 16.78 -30.88 -8.72
C LEU A 360 16.90 -31.45 -7.29
N PRO A 361 18.11 -31.71 -6.78
CA PRO A 361 18.34 -32.00 -5.37
C PRO A 361 17.81 -30.88 -4.49
N ALA A 362 17.21 -31.22 -3.33
CA ALA A 362 16.54 -30.24 -2.47
C ALA A 362 17.42 -29.03 -2.09
N LYS A 363 18.74 -29.21 -1.95
CA LYS A 363 19.70 -28.15 -1.62
C LYS A 363 20.03 -27.19 -2.77
N GLU A 364 19.63 -27.53 -4.00
CA GLU A 364 19.92 -26.77 -5.23
C GLU A 364 18.66 -26.17 -5.86
N ARG A 365 17.48 -26.35 -5.21
CA ARG A 365 16.20 -25.95 -5.80
C ARG A 365 15.94 -24.46 -5.73
N GLY A 366 16.29 -23.83 -4.61
CA GLY A 366 15.85 -22.47 -4.28
C GLY A 366 17.00 -21.51 -3.99
N ALA A 367 16.64 -20.25 -3.77
CA ALA A 367 17.55 -19.17 -3.42
C ALA A 367 18.01 -19.30 -1.94
N PRO A 368 19.18 -18.73 -1.57
CA PRO A 368 19.63 -18.70 -0.19
C PRO A 368 18.71 -17.87 0.71
N GLY A 369 18.82 -18.12 2.03
CA GLY A 369 18.05 -17.44 3.06
C GLY A 369 16.76 -18.18 3.44
N GLU A 370 16.10 -17.70 4.49
CA GLU A 370 14.84 -18.27 4.98
C GLU A 370 13.63 -17.55 4.36
N PRO A 371 12.49 -18.24 4.12
CA PRO A 371 11.24 -17.58 3.80
C PRO A 371 10.85 -16.52 4.84
N ILE A 372 9.96 -15.59 4.49
CA ILE A 372 9.50 -14.60 5.48
C ILE A 372 8.57 -15.24 6.52
N THR A 373 8.50 -14.63 7.70
CA THR A 373 7.56 -15.04 8.77
C THR A 373 6.22 -14.31 8.68
N HIS A 374 5.22 -14.75 9.46
CA HIS A 374 3.94 -14.04 9.59
C HIS A 374 4.12 -12.61 10.12
N GLN A 375 5.07 -12.41 11.05
CA GLN A 375 5.42 -11.11 11.60
C GLN A 375 6.03 -10.20 10.54
N GLU A 376 6.94 -10.72 9.70
CA GLU A 376 7.49 -9.96 8.57
C GLU A 376 6.40 -9.64 7.53
N ALA A 377 5.52 -10.59 7.19
CA ALA A 377 4.42 -10.35 6.25
C ALA A 377 3.45 -9.27 6.74
N PHE A 378 3.06 -9.32 8.02
CA PHE A 378 2.18 -8.31 8.60
C PHE A 378 2.87 -6.94 8.75
N TRP A 379 4.17 -6.92 9.06
CA TRP A 379 4.96 -5.69 9.07
C TRP A 379 4.96 -5.03 7.69
N LEU A 380 5.19 -5.78 6.60
CA LEU A 380 5.12 -5.27 5.22
C LEU A 380 3.76 -4.64 4.89
N ALA A 381 2.67 -5.19 5.43
CA ALA A 381 1.31 -4.69 5.22
C ALA A 381 0.92 -3.50 6.09
N THR A 382 1.74 -3.14 7.09
CA THR A 382 1.44 -2.11 8.09
C THR A 382 2.63 -1.16 8.27
N ALA A 383 3.46 -1.36 9.30
CA ALA A 383 4.57 -0.47 9.63
C ALA A 383 5.61 -0.35 8.51
N GLY A 384 5.97 -1.42 7.82
CA GLY A 384 6.91 -1.38 6.69
C GLY A 384 6.39 -0.55 5.50
N GLY A 385 5.08 -0.62 5.23
CA GLY A 385 4.42 0.25 4.26
C GLY A 385 4.39 1.71 4.70
N ALA A 386 4.02 1.98 5.96
CA ALA A 386 4.01 3.33 6.53
C ALA A 386 5.41 3.96 6.55
N GLU A 387 6.42 3.18 6.93
CA GLU A 387 7.84 3.56 6.88
C GLU A 387 8.27 3.87 5.45
N ALA A 388 7.87 3.08 4.45
CA ALA A 388 8.22 3.38 3.06
C ALA A 388 7.68 4.75 2.58
N LEU A 389 6.55 5.21 3.13
CA LEU A 389 5.89 6.48 2.82
C LEU A 389 6.20 7.63 3.80
N ASP A 390 7.09 7.41 4.78
CA ASP A 390 7.38 8.37 5.86
C ASP A 390 6.13 8.86 6.62
N LEU A 391 5.14 7.97 6.81
CA LEU A 391 3.90 8.28 7.51
C LEU A 391 3.90 7.76 8.96
N PRO A 392 3.43 8.56 9.95
CA PRO A 392 3.37 8.15 11.35
C PRO A 392 2.14 7.27 11.63
N THR A 393 2.01 6.16 10.91
CA THR A 393 0.90 5.20 11.00
C THR A 393 1.43 3.76 10.94
N GLY A 394 0.57 2.76 10.78
CA GLY A 394 0.96 1.34 10.63
C GLY A 394 1.48 0.66 11.89
N SER A 395 1.50 1.35 13.04
CA SER A 395 1.84 0.78 14.34
C SER A 395 1.26 1.60 15.49
N PHE A 396 0.96 0.93 16.61
CA PHE A 396 0.56 1.59 17.85
C PHE A 396 1.77 2.16 18.60
N ARG A 397 2.08 3.43 18.35
CA ARG A 397 3.10 4.19 19.07
C ARG A 397 2.53 5.54 19.49
N VAL A 398 2.96 6.06 20.62
CA VAL A 398 2.62 7.43 21.02
C VAL A 398 3.07 8.42 19.94
N GLY A 399 2.18 9.32 19.55
CA GLY A 399 2.36 10.30 18.48
C GLY A 399 1.93 9.82 17.08
N HIS A 400 1.73 8.51 16.87
CA HIS A 400 1.19 8.00 15.60
C HIS A 400 -0.30 8.33 15.46
N GLU A 401 -0.76 8.44 14.22
CA GLU A 401 -2.18 8.52 13.89
C GLU A 401 -2.86 7.18 14.14
N PHE A 402 -4.08 7.21 14.70
CA PHE A 402 -4.86 6.02 15.00
C PHE A 402 -5.58 5.52 13.74
N ASP A 403 -4.80 4.93 12.83
CA ASP A 403 -5.32 4.10 11.75
C ASP A 403 -5.34 2.64 12.24
N ALA A 404 -6.53 2.07 12.39
CA ALA A 404 -6.69 0.79 13.08
C ALA A 404 -7.87 -0.04 12.55
N LEU A 405 -7.80 -1.35 12.77
CA LEU A 405 -8.82 -2.33 12.46
C LEU A 405 -9.27 -3.02 13.74
N LEU A 406 -10.58 -3.13 13.91
CA LEU A 406 -11.17 -4.07 14.85
C LEU A 406 -11.46 -5.38 14.13
N ILE A 407 -10.75 -6.44 14.50
CA ILE A 407 -10.95 -7.78 13.97
C ILE A 407 -11.82 -8.57 14.94
N ASP A 408 -12.99 -9.03 14.48
CA ASP A 408 -13.85 -9.96 15.18
C ASP A 408 -13.65 -11.39 14.64
N THR A 409 -12.98 -12.22 15.45
CA THR A 409 -12.75 -13.64 15.13
C THR A 409 -14.01 -14.49 15.23
N LYS A 410 -15.06 -13.99 15.90
CA LYS A 410 -16.36 -14.64 16.09
C LYS A 410 -17.44 -14.14 15.13
N ALA A 411 -17.09 -13.27 14.17
CA ALA A 411 -18.00 -12.84 13.12
C ALA A 411 -18.67 -14.04 12.43
N SER A 412 -19.95 -13.91 12.05
CA SER A 412 -20.76 -15.06 11.60
C SER A 412 -20.20 -15.80 10.37
N ALA A 413 -19.45 -15.10 9.52
CA ALA A 413 -18.80 -15.65 8.33
C ALA A 413 -17.26 -15.78 8.51
N SER A 414 -16.78 -15.83 9.75
CA SER A 414 -15.36 -15.97 10.08
C SER A 414 -14.84 -17.36 9.71
N ASN A 415 -13.69 -17.39 9.04
CA ASN A 415 -12.87 -18.60 8.88
C ASN A 415 -11.77 -18.70 9.96
N ILE A 416 -11.73 -17.75 10.91
CA ILE A 416 -10.75 -17.75 11.99
C ILE A 416 -11.25 -18.68 13.10
N HIS A 417 -10.51 -19.77 13.36
CA HIS A 417 -10.84 -20.74 14.40
C HIS A 417 -9.88 -20.60 15.59
N VAL A 418 -10.32 -19.86 16.62
CA VAL A 418 -9.60 -19.73 17.88
C VAL A 418 -10.11 -20.75 18.89
N ASN A 419 -9.21 -21.60 19.39
CA ASN A 419 -9.44 -22.52 20.49
C ASN A 419 -8.75 -21.98 21.74
N GLY A 420 -9.52 -21.36 22.64
CA GLY A 420 -8.97 -20.70 23.83
C GLY A 420 -8.27 -21.63 24.84
N ALA A 421 -8.38 -22.96 24.70
CA ALA A 421 -7.65 -23.91 25.55
C ALA A 421 -6.24 -24.21 25.03
N ASP A 422 -6.04 -24.14 23.71
CA ASP A 422 -4.84 -24.65 23.05
C ASP A 422 -4.05 -23.56 22.29
N ASP A 423 -4.71 -22.47 21.88
CA ASP A 423 -4.06 -21.38 21.13
C ASP A 423 -3.47 -20.33 22.07
N THR A 424 -2.21 -19.99 21.85
CA THR A 424 -1.60 -18.77 22.40
C THR A 424 -2.03 -17.54 21.60
N LEU A 425 -1.74 -16.34 22.11
CA LEU A 425 -1.98 -15.11 21.37
C LEU A 425 -1.14 -14.98 20.09
N ASP A 426 0.04 -15.62 20.04
CA ASP A 426 0.82 -15.70 18.79
C ASP A 426 0.11 -16.61 17.77
N ASP A 427 -0.47 -17.74 18.20
CA ASP A 427 -1.27 -18.60 17.32
C ASP A 427 -2.52 -17.86 16.79
N VAL A 428 -3.19 -17.09 17.65
CA VAL A 428 -4.32 -16.24 17.25
C VAL A 428 -3.89 -15.21 16.21
N PHE A 429 -2.76 -14.54 16.42
CA PHE A 429 -2.20 -13.59 15.46
C PHE A 429 -1.94 -14.25 14.10
N GLN A 430 -1.26 -15.40 14.07
CA GLN A 430 -1.00 -16.14 12.83
C GLN A 430 -2.31 -16.50 12.11
N LYS A 431 -3.31 -16.98 12.85
CA LYS A 431 -4.63 -17.32 12.30
C LYS A 431 -5.36 -16.09 11.76
N ILE A 432 -5.24 -14.94 12.40
CA ILE A 432 -5.77 -13.66 11.87
C ILE A 432 -5.07 -13.31 10.56
N VAL A 433 -3.73 -13.25 10.52
CA VAL A 433 -2.97 -12.90 9.30
C VAL A 433 -3.34 -13.80 8.11
N LEU A 434 -3.54 -15.10 8.35
CA LEU A 434 -3.84 -16.07 7.30
C LEU A 434 -5.33 -16.28 6.99
N ASN A 435 -6.26 -15.88 7.86
CA ASN A 435 -7.69 -16.20 7.66
C ASN A 435 -8.63 -15.00 7.79
N ALA A 436 -8.16 -13.83 8.26
CA ALA A 436 -8.95 -12.61 8.26
C ALA A 436 -9.39 -12.25 6.84
N ALA A 437 -10.67 -11.92 6.72
CA ALA A 437 -11.30 -11.42 5.52
C ALA A 437 -12.19 -10.22 5.88
N ARG A 438 -12.76 -9.56 4.88
CA ARG A 438 -13.71 -8.44 5.05
C ARG A 438 -14.78 -8.70 6.13
N ALA A 439 -15.29 -9.93 6.22
CA ALA A 439 -16.32 -10.29 7.20
C ALA A 439 -15.85 -10.22 8.66
N ASN A 440 -14.53 -10.29 8.92
CA ASN A 440 -13.94 -10.16 10.24
C ASN A 440 -13.66 -8.71 10.63
N ILE A 441 -13.64 -7.78 9.68
CA ILE A 441 -13.30 -6.37 9.95
C ILE A 441 -14.58 -5.67 10.41
N ALA A 442 -14.72 -5.53 11.73
CA ALA A 442 -15.90 -4.97 12.35
C ALA A 442 -15.92 -3.43 12.30
N THR A 443 -14.76 -2.79 12.49
CA THR A 443 -14.61 -1.33 12.48
C THR A 443 -13.26 -0.95 11.91
N VAL A 444 -13.22 0.15 11.17
CA VAL A 444 -11.98 0.73 10.63
C VAL A 444 -11.90 2.18 11.07
N TRP A 445 -10.76 2.57 11.63
CA TRP A 445 -10.43 3.96 11.95
C TRP A 445 -9.34 4.48 11.03
N VAL A 446 -9.45 5.75 10.63
CA VAL A 446 -8.40 6.51 9.97
C VAL A 446 -8.29 7.85 10.69
N GLY A 447 -7.11 8.16 11.23
CA GLY A 447 -6.88 9.34 12.06
C GLY A 447 -7.87 9.43 13.23
N GLY A 448 -8.11 8.30 13.91
CA GLY A 448 -9.05 8.23 15.04
C GLY A 448 -10.53 8.34 14.66
N ARG A 449 -10.88 8.58 13.39
CA ARG A 449 -12.27 8.65 12.94
C ARG A 449 -12.74 7.30 12.43
N PRO A 450 -13.87 6.75 12.91
CA PRO A 450 -14.42 5.53 12.34
C PRO A 450 -14.95 5.81 10.92
N VAL A 451 -14.50 5.03 9.95
CA VAL A 451 -14.85 5.15 8.52
C VAL A 451 -15.63 3.96 7.98
N VAL A 452 -15.60 2.82 8.69
CA VAL A 452 -16.41 1.62 8.45
C VAL A 452 -16.90 1.10 9.79
N GLY A 453 -18.12 0.53 9.82
CA GLY A 453 -18.59 -0.21 10.98
C GLY A 453 -19.27 0.62 12.08
N CYS A 454 -19.70 1.85 11.77
CA CYS A 454 -20.51 2.63 12.69
C CYS A 454 -21.92 2.02 12.79
N SER A 455 -22.22 1.37 13.91
CA SER A 455 -23.58 1.05 14.37
C SER A 455 -23.88 1.76 15.67
#